data_AF-L0JRK5-F1
#
_entry.id   AF-L0JRK5-F1
#
_cell.length_a   1.000
_cell.length_b   1.000
_cell.length_c   1.000
_cell.angle_alpha   90.00
_cell.angle_beta   90.00
_cell.angle_gamma   90.00
#
_symmetry.space_group_name_H-M   'P 1'
#
loop_
_entity.id
_entity.type
_entity.pdbx_description
1 polymer ?
#
loop_
_entity_poly.entity_id
_entity_poly.type
_entity_poly.pdbx_seq_one_letter_code
_entity_poly.pdbx_strand_id
1 'polypeptide(L)'
;MGHTVIEDVEDRIGDRVIRRKIIKTDDEQYPSGYRYSLHYGYVDGRGTILRYDNENRTVGRHERHTPDSVDEIEFPGMMDLRDRFIEEVEHHD
;
A
#
# COMPACT_ATOMS: atom_id res chain seq x y z
N MET A 1 -3.41 -21.53 6.99
CA MET A 1 -3.28 -20.10 6.73
C MET A 1 -4.23 -19.73 5.61
N GLY A 2 -5.37 -19.16 5.99
CA GLY A 2 -6.40 -18.70 5.07
C GLY A 2 -6.11 -17.28 4.59
N HIS A 3 -6.58 -16.94 3.40
CA HIS A 3 -6.58 -15.57 2.94
C HIS A 3 -7.84 -15.23 2.15
N THR A 4 -8.21 -13.96 2.15
CA THR A 4 -9.30 -13.42 1.36
C THR A 4 -8.82 -12.15 0.69
N VAL A 5 -8.91 -12.11 -0.63
CA VAL A 5 -8.64 -10.90 -1.41
C VAL A 5 -9.80 -9.94 -1.20
N ILE A 6 -9.51 -8.76 -0.65
CA ILE A 6 -10.48 -7.67 -0.49
C ILE A 6 -10.41 -6.77 -1.71
N GLU A 7 -9.19 -6.45 -2.16
CA GLU A 7 -8.94 -5.60 -3.31
C GLU A 7 -7.70 -6.10 -4.06
N ASP A 8 -7.78 -6.14 -5.38
CA ASP A 8 -6.65 -6.37 -6.28
C ASP A 8 -6.99 -5.65 -7.59
N VAL A 9 -6.77 -4.34 -7.59
CA VAL A 9 -7.11 -3.45 -8.72
C VAL A 9 -5.92 -2.62 -9.14
N GLU A 10 -5.87 -2.31 -10.43
CA GLU A 10 -4.89 -1.43 -11.05
C GLU A 10 -5.60 -0.45 -11.97
N ASP A 11 -5.50 0.84 -11.65
CA ASP A 11 -6.00 1.94 -12.44
C ASP A 11 -4.83 2.65 -13.13
N ARG A 12 -4.94 2.91 -14.44
CA ARG A 12 -3.91 3.62 -15.22
C ARG A 12 -4.48 4.91 -15.78
N ILE A 13 -3.81 6.03 -15.51
CA ILE A 13 -4.23 7.36 -15.93
C ILE A 13 -3.03 8.04 -16.58
N GLY A 14 -3.01 8.08 -17.91
CA GLY A 14 -1.87 8.57 -18.67
C GLY A 14 -0.60 7.79 -18.35
N ASP A 15 0.38 8.47 -17.76
CA ASP A 15 1.67 7.90 -17.37
C ASP A 15 1.72 7.43 -15.90
N ARG A 16 0.59 7.53 -15.18
CA ARG A 16 0.44 7.13 -13.78
C ARG A 16 -0.24 5.79 -13.62
N VAL A 17 0.10 5.11 -12.53
CA VAL A 17 -0.53 3.86 -12.09
C VAL A 17 -0.90 3.95 -10.62
N ILE A 18 -2.11 3.50 -10.29
CA ILE A 18 -2.59 3.31 -8.93
C ILE A 18 -2.91 1.82 -8.76
N ARG A 19 -2.15 1.13 -7.92
CA ARG A 19 -2.38 -0.28 -7.55
C ARG A 19 -2.86 -0.36 -6.12
N ARG A 20 -3.93 -1.11 -5.89
CA ARG A 20 -4.42 -1.40 -4.55
C ARG A 20 -4.59 -2.89 -4.40
N LYS A 21 -3.72 -3.48 -3.59
CA LYS A 21 -3.79 -4.89 -3.23
C LYS A 21 -3.98 -4.99 -1.73
N ILE A 22 -5.09 -5.58 -1.30
CA ILE A 22 -5.45 -5.79 0.10
C ILE A 22 -5.90 -7.23 0.27
N ILE A 23 -5.20 -7.95 1.13
CA ILE A 23 -5.49 -9.34 1.47
C ILE A 23 -5.70 -9.42 2.98
N LYS A 24 -6.86 -9.94 3.40
CA LYS A 24 -7.07 -10.35 4.80
C LYS A 24 -6.44 -11.73 5.01
N THR A 25 -5.68 -11.91 6.08
CA THR A 25 -4.94 -13.16 6.35
C THR A 25 -4.81 -13.43 7.85
N ASP A 26 -4.58 -14.69 8.22
CA ASP A 26 -4.26 -15.17 9.56
C ASP A 26 -2.76 -15.48 9.75
N ASP A 27 -1.92 -15.05 8.81
CA ASP A 27 -0.47 -15.25 8.84
C ASP A 27 0.18 -14.41 9.96
N GLU A 28 0.97 -15.07 10.82
CA GLU A 28 1.68 -14.45 11.96
C GLU A 28 2.70 -13.39 11.52
N GLN A 29 3.16 -13.44 10.26
CA GLN A 29 3.99 -12.38 9.66
C GLN A 29 3.26 -11.04 9.57
N TYR A 30 1.92 -11.05 9.53
CA TYR A 30 1.05 -9.88 9.38
C TYR A 30 0.08 -9.79 10.56
N PRO A 31 0.56 -9.44 11.78
CA PRO A 31 -0.27 -9.41 13.00
C PRO A 31 -1.44 -8.42 12.95
N SER A 32 -1.43 -7.48 11.99
CA SER A 32 -2.58 -6.60 11.71
C SER A 32 -3.80 -7.36 11.15
N GLY A 33 -3.62 -8.60 10.68
CA GLY A 33 -4.61 -9.39 9.96
C GLY A 33 -4.70 -9.06 8.47
N TYR A 34 -3.79 -8.21 7.96
CA TYR A 34 -3.79 -7.76 6.57
C TYR A 34 -2.39 -7.75 5.97
N ARG A 35 -2.27 -8.28 4.76
CA ARG A 35 -1.14 -8.07 3.86
C ARG A 35 -1.57 -7.13 2.76
N TYR A 36 -0.82 -6.05 2.51
CA TYR A 36 -1.24 -5.05 1.54
C TYR A 36 -0.07 -4.39 0.81
N SER A 37 -0.38 -3.87 -0.38
CA SER A 37 0.46 -2.95 -1.14
C SER A 37 -0.44 -1.95 -1.86
N LEU A 38 -0.38 -0.69 -1.40
CA LEU A 38 -1.05 0.46 -2.02
C LEU A 38 0.03 1.28 -2.69
N HIS A 39 0.00 1.40 -4.01
CA HIS A 39 1.10 1.99 -4.77
C HIS A 39 0.57 3.00 -5.78
N TYR A 40 1.11 4.20 -5.71
CA TYR A 40 0.97 5.25 -6.70
C TYR A 40 2.34 5.54 -7.29
N GLY A 41 2.44 5.47 -8.61
CA GLY A 41 3.71 5.56 -9.31
C GLY A 41 3.53 5.82 -10.80
N TYR A 42 4.61 5.59 -11.54
CA TYR A 42 4.64 5.75 -12.99
C TYR A 42 4.62 4.40 -13.71
N VAL A 43 3.93 4.33 -14.86
CA VAL A 43 3.89 3.13 -15.71
C VAL A 43 5.21 2.86 -16.45
N ASP A 44 6.06 3.88 -16.58
CA ASP A 44 7.28 3.86 -17.40
C ASP A 44 8.58 3.68 -16.59
N GLY A 45 8.46 3.28 -15.33
CA GLY A 45 9.62 2.98 -14.50
C GLY A 45 10.31 4.20 -13.88
N ARG A 46 9.74 5.41 -13.99
CA ARG A 46 10.19 6.58 -13.20
C ARG A 46 10.10 6.39 -11.68
N GLY A 47 9.39 5.37 -11.23
CA GLY A 47 9.42 4.88 -9.85
C GLY A 47 8.14 5.15 -9.08
N THR A 48 8.27 5.05 -7.76
CA THR A 48 7.19 5.23 -6.79
C THR A 48 7.04 6.71 -6.44
N ILE A 49 5.81 7.20 -6.41
CA ILE A 49 5.46 8.53 -5.88
C ILE A 49 5.03 8.40 -4.42
N LEU A 50 4.17 7.42 -4.17
CA LEU A 50 3.70 7.08 -2.83
C LEU A 50 3.42 5.59 -2.78
N ARG A 51 3.89 4.91 -1.74
CA ARG A 51 3.49 3.52 -1.49
C ARG A 51 3.33 3.26 -0.01
N TYR A 52 2.24 2.62 0.35
CA TYR A 52 2.04 2.03 1.66
C TYR A 52 2.10 0.51 1.53
N ASP A 53 2.94 -0.14 2.31
CA ASP A 53 2.97 -1.61 2.39
C ASP A 53 3.42 -2.11 3.77
N ASN A 54 3.32 -3.42 3.95
CA ASN A 54 3.90 -4.14 5.09
C ASN A 54 4.71 -5.37 4.65
N GLU A 55 5.19 -5.37 3.40
CA GLU A 55 5.97 -6.48 2.82
C GLU A 55 7.47 -6.26 3.05
N ASN A 56 7.88 -6.24 4.32
CA ASN A 56 9.27 -6.07 4.71
C ASN A 56 9.74 -7.20 5.65
N ARG A 57 11.03 -7.17 6.01
CA ARG A 57 11.65 -8.22 6.85
C ARG A 57 11.23 -8.16 8.32
N THR A 58 10.59 -7.08 8.76
CA THR A 58 10.22 -6.85 10.16
C THR A 58 8.74 -7.15 10.35
N VAL A 59 8.44 -8.15 11.18
CA VAL A 59 7.07 -8.58 11.48
C VAL A 59 6.24 -7.40 12.01
N GLY A 60 5.05 -7.21 11.44
CA GLY A 60 4.11 -6.16 11.86
C GLY A 60 4.51 -4.72 11.55
N ARG A 61 5.63 -4.49 10.85
CA ARG A 61 6.07 -3.15 10.46
C ARG A 61 5.30 -2.65 9.25
N HIS A 62 4.80 -1.43 9.33
CA HIS A 62 4.09 -0.75 8.26
C HIS A 62 4.93 0.42 7.76
N GLU A 63 5.04 0.56 6.44
CA GLU A 63 5.93 1.55 5.84
C GLU A 63 5.20 2.44 4.85
N ARG A 64 5.58 3.71 4.84
CA ARG A 64 5.29 4.71 3.81
C ARG A 64 6.55 4.96 3.02
N HIS A 65 6.47 4.80 1.71
CA HIS A 65 7.56 5.00 0.77
C HIS A 65 7.23 6.20 -0.11
N THR A 66 8.19 7.11 -0.23
CA THR A 66 8.20 8.22 -1.19
C THR A 66 9.46 8.12 -2.05
N PRO A 67 9.70 9.00 -3.05
CA PRO A 67 10.98 9.03 -3.77
C PRO A 67 12.17 9.25 -2.83
N ASP A 68 11.96 9.95 -1.73
CA ASP A 68 13.04 10.47 -0.87
C ASP A 68 13.23 9.68 0.43
N SER A 69 12.20 8.97 0.90
CA SER A 69 12.21 8.32 2.20
C SER A 69 11.41 7.02 2.26
N VAL A 70 11.79 6.17 3.22
CA VAL A 70 11.00 5.05 3.71
C VAL A 70 10.81 5.24 5.20
N ASP A 71 9.59 5.56 5.60
CA ASP A 71 9.23 5.90 6.96
C ASP A 71 8.32 4.82 7.55
N GLU A 72 8.56 4.45 8.80
CA GLU A 72 7.63 3.60 9.55
C GLU A 72 6.42 4.41 9.98
N ILE A 73 5.23 3.81 9.90
CA ILE A 73 3.97 4.45 10.29
C ILE A 73 3.22 3.58 11.29
N GLU A 74 2.37 4.22 12.09
CA GLU A 74 1.32 3.50 12.81
C GLU A 74 0.26 3.01 11.83
N PHE A 75 -0.24 1.78 12.06
CA PHE A 75 -1.32 1.22 11.25
C PHE A 75 -2.68 1.64 11.82
N PRO A 76 -3.42 2.55 11.15
CA PRO A 76 -4.71 3.02 11.67
C PRO A 76 -5.82 1.96 11.53
N GLY A 77 -5.57 0.90 10.76
CA GLY A 77 -6.60 0.00 10.26
C GLY A 77 -6.59 -0.01 8.74
N MET A 78 -7.07 -1.10 8.15
CA MET A 78 -6.86 -1.31 6.71
C MET A 78 -7.62 -0.30 5.84
N MET A 79 -8.89 -0.02 6.18
CA MET A 79 -9.72 0.90 5.40
C MET A 79 -9.29 2.35 5.61
N ASP A 80 -8.99 2.75 6.84
CA ASP A 80 -8.50 4.10 7.13
C ASP A 80 -7.15 4.39 6.43
N LEU A 81 -6.26 3.41 6.33
CA LEU A 81 -5.01 3.55 5.58
C LEU A 81 -5.27 3.63 4.07
N ARG A 82 -6.23 2.85 3.56
CA ARG A 82 -6.63 2.89 2.15
C ARG A 82 -7.22 4.24 1.79
N ASP A 83 -8.10 4.79 2.62
CA ASP A 83 -8.75 6.07 2.37
C ASP A 83 -7.73 7.21 2.42
N ARG A 84 -6.82 7.19 3.41
CA ARG A 84 -5.65 8.10 3.45
C ARG A 84 -4.82 8.04 2.16
N PHE A 85 -4.54 6.82 1.67
CA PHE A 85 -3.80 6.66 0.42
C PHE A 85 -4.53 7.27 -0.77
N ILE A 86 -5.85 7.07 -0.89
CA ILE A 86 -6.65 7.67 -1.97
C ILE A 86 -6.65 9.19 -1.87
N GLU A 87 -6.86 9.74 -0.68
CA GLU A 87 -6.80 11.19 -0.46
C GLU A 87 -5.43 11.76 -0.87
N GLU A 88 -4.32 11.14 -0.46
CA GLU A 88 -2.99 11.61 -0.88
C GLU A 88 -2.77 11.51 -2.39
N VAL A 89 -3.28 10.47 -3.05
CA VAL A 89 -3.20 10.33 -4.52
C VAL A 89 -4.01 11.43 -5.22
N GLU A 90 -5.21 11.73 -4.74
CA GLU A 90 -6.09 12.75 -5.32
C GLU A 90 -5.54 14.18 -5.16
N HIS A 91 -4.76 14.44 -4.11
CA HIS A 91 -4.12 15.74 -3.87
C HIS A 91 -2.70 15.84 -4.48
N HIS A 92 -2.21 14.79 -5.14
CA HIS A 92 -0.89 14.77 -5.76
C HIS A 92 -0.98 15.21 -7.23
N ASP A 93 -1.11 16.52 -7.46
CA ASP A 93 -1.02 17.17 -8.78
C ASP A 93 0.41 17.20 -9.35
#